data_AF-A0A6J2UHJ0-F1
#
_entry.id   AF-A0A6J2UHJ0-F1
#
_cell.length_a   1.000
_cell.length_b   1.000
_cell.length_c   1.000
_cell.angle_alpha   90.00
_cell.angle_beta   90.00
_cell.angle_gamma   90.00
#
_symmetry.space_group_name_H-M   'P 1'
#
loop_
_entity.id
_entity.type
_entity.pdbx_description
1 polymer ?
#
loop_
_entity_poly.entity_id
_entity_poly.type
_entity_poly.pdbx_seq_one_letter_code
_entity_poly.pdbx_strand_id
1 'polypeptide(L)'
;MWLWDYIMQIKQRQEARRNVRVPIVYIGIGAAAFCALYLVFGYGAQLLCNIIGVAYPAYISIHAIESSTKLDDTKWLTYWVTFGILTVIEFFSGVLTHVIPFYWLLKCVFLVWCMLPTDSNGSYVIYNKLVRPYFLKHHGAVDKIIDDAKERASNVLKRD
;
A
#
# COMPACT_ATOMS: atom_id res chain seq x y z
N MET A 1 -23.39 34.92 30.27
CA MET A 1 -22.04 35.36 29.88
C MET A 1 -21.18 34.18 29.42
N TRP A 2 -20.97 33.16 30.25
CA TRP A 2 -20.11 31.98 29.99
C TRP A 2 -20.39 31.16 28.71
N LEU A 3 -21.65 31.01 28.30
CA LEU A 3 -22.04 30.28 27.08
C LEU A 3 -21.61 30.99 25.78
N TRP A 4 -21.65 32.32 25.78
CA TRP A 4 -21.30 33.11 24.60
C TRP A 4 -19.79 33.08 24.34
N ASP A 5 -18.98 33.13 25.41
CA ASP A 5 -17.53 32.98 25.32
C ASP A 5 -17.15 31.58 24.80
N TYR A 6 -17.85 30.54 25.26
CA TYR A 6 -17.65 29.16 24.78
C TYR A 6 -18.00 29.00 23.29
N ILE A 7 -19.14 29.55 22.85
CA ILE A 7 -19.56 29.51 21.44
C ILE A 7 -18.58 30.30 20.56
N MET A 8 -18.11 31.46 21.01
CA MET A 8 -17.09 32.25 20.34
C MET A 8 -15.78 31.49 20.19
N GLN A 9 -15.34 30.79 21.24
CA GLN A 9 -14.12 29.98 21.20
C GLN A 9 -14.22 28.79 20.23
N ILE A 10 -15.38 28.14 20.14
CA ILE A 10 -15.62 27.10 19.14
C ILE A 10 -15.56 27.69 17.73
N LYS A 11 -16.25 28.81 17.49
CA LYS A 11 -16.29 29.45 16.18
C LYS A 11 -14.90 29.87 15.69
N GLN A 12 -14.10 30.46 16.57
CA GLN A 12 -12.70 30.81 16.28
C GLN A 12 -11.84 29.57 15.97
N ARG A 13 -12.00 28.45 16.71
CA ARG A 13 -11.27 27.20 16.41
C ARG A 13 -11.68 26.61 15.06
N GLN A 14 -12.96 26.69 14.70
CA GLN A 14 -13.45 26.22 13.39
C GLN A 14 -12.95 27.09 12.24
N GLU A 15 -12.97 28.42 12.40
CA GLU A 15 -12.44 29.36 11.41
C GLU A 15 -10.93 29.22 11.24
N ALA A 16 -10.17 29.06 12.33
CA ALA A 16 -8.73 28.79 12.28
C ALA A 16 -8.44 27.46 11.58
N ARG A 17 -9.14 26.37 11.92
CA ARG A 17 -9.00 25.07 11.24
C ARG A 17 -9.35 25.16 9.75
N ARG A 18 -10.40 25.90 9.39
CA ARG A 18 -10.81 26.10 7.98
C ARG A 18 -9.76 26.91 7.21
N ASN A 19 -9.28 28.01 7.78
CA ASN A 19 -8.31 28.89 7.12
C ASN A 19 -6.97 28.22 6.90
N VAL A 20 -6.56 27.31 7.79
CA VAL A 20 -5.33 26.51 7.64
C VAL A 20 -5.56 25.31 6.70
N ARG A 21 -6.75 24.70 6.69
CA ARG A 21 -7.05 23.52 5.86
C ARG A 21 -7.01 23.83 4.36
N VAL A 22 -7.56 24.97 3.95
CA VAL A 22 -7.64 25.37 2.53
C VAL A 22 -6.26 25.46 1.84
N PRO A 23 -5.25 26.20 2.37
CA PRO A 23 -3.93 26.24 1.76
C PRO A 23 -3.21 24.89 1.78
N ILE A 24 -3.36 24.09 2.84
CA ILE A 24 -2.76 22.75 2.91
C ILE A 24 -3.31 21.84 1.82
N VAL A 25 -4.62 21.90 1.54
CA VAL A 25 -5.25 21.11 0.48
C VAL A 25 -4.72 21.52 -0.89
N TYR A 26 -4.59 22.82 -1.18
CA TYR A 26 -4.03 23.29 -2.45
C TYR A 26 -2.56 22.92 -2.63
N ILE A 27 -1.75 23.04 -1.57
CA ILE A 27 -0.34 22.60 -1.59
C ILE A 27 -0.27 21.09 -1.84
N GLY A 28 -1.12 20.30 -1.18
CA GLY A 28 -1.21 18.86 -1.39
C GLY A 28 -1.61 18.49 -2.81
N ILE A 29 -2.61 19.15 -3.37
CA ILE A 29 -3.03 18.94 -4.77
C ILE A 29 -1.91 19.33 -5.75
N GLY A 30 -1.25 20.46 -5.52
CA GLY A 30 -0.12 20.89 -6.35
C GLY A 30 1.05 19.92 -6.31
N ALA A 31 1.42 19.43 -5.12
CA ALA A 31 2.46 18.42 -4.95
C ALA A 31 2.08 17.09 -5.63
N ALA A 32 0.82 16.65 -5.49
CA ALA A 32 0.33 15.44 -6.14
C ALA A 32 0.36 15.56 -7.68
N ALA A 33 -0.05 16.71 -8.22
CA ALA A 33 0.00 16.98 -9.66
C ALA A 33 1.45 17.01 -10.18
N PHE A 34 2.37 17.64 -9.44
CA PHE A 34 3.80 17.63 -9.76
C PHE A 34 4.38 16.21 -9.73
N CYS A 35 4.07 15.41 -8.71
CA CYS A 35 4.46 14.01 -8.63
C CYS A 35 3.91 13.20 -9.81
N ALA A 36 2.63 13.37 -10.16
CA ALA A 36 2.02 12.69 -11.29
C ALA A 36 2.70 13.06 -12.61
N LEU A 37 3.04 14.34 -12.80
CA LEU A 37 3.78 14.81 -13.96
C LEU A 37 5.19 14.19 -14.01
N TYR A 38 5.88 14.13 -12.87
CA TYR A 38 7.20 13.49 -12.78
C TYR A 38 7.14 11.99 -13.07
N LEU A 39 6.08 11.29 -12.65
CA LEU A 39 5.90 9.87 -12.99
C LEU A 39 5.68 9.61 -14.48
N VAL A 40 5.27 10.64 -15.24
CA VAL A 40 5.07 10.56 -16.69
C VAL A 40 6.37 10.85 -17.45
N PHE A 41 7.12 11.88 -17.04
CA PHE A 41 8.26 12.41 -17.82
C PHE A 41 9.64 12.22 -17.17
N GLY A 42 9.69 11.84 -15.90
CA GLY A 42 10.92 11.81 -15.10
C GLY A 42 11.77 10.55 -15.30
N TYR A 43 13.08 10.75 -15.43
CA TYR A 43 14.06 9.67 -15.34
C TYR A 43 14.09 9.14 -13.90
N GLY A 44 13.59 7.91 -13.70
CA GLY A 44 13.46 7.31 -12.36
C GLY A 44 12.02 7.20 -11.82
N ALA A 45 11.00 7.38 -12.67
CA ALA A 45 9.59 7.17 -12.31
C ALA A 45 9.33 5.81 -11.63
N GLN A 46 10.05 4.76 -12.04
CA GLN A 46 10.04 3.44 -11.38
C GLN A 46 10.39 3.51 -9.89
N LEU A 47 11.52 4.15 -9.58
CA LEU A 47 12.01 4.26 -8.21
C LEU A 47 11.04 5.07 -7.36
N LEU A 48 10.55 6.21 -7.87
CA LEU A 48 9.59 7.04 -7.16
C LEU A 48 8.27 6.29 -6.89
N CYS A 49 7.73 5.59 -7.89
CA CYS A 49 6.52 4.79 -7.74
C CYS A 49 6.69 3.70 -6.67
N ASN A 50 7.85 3.04 -6.62
CA ASN A 50 8.13 2.01 -5.62
C ASN A 50 8.32 2.59 -4.22
N ILE A 51 8.97 3.75 -4.09
CA ILE A 51 9.06 4.46 -2.81
C ILE A 51 7.66 4.83 -2.30
N ILE A 52 6.79 5.37 -3.14
CA ILE A 52 5.40 5.67 -2.76
C ILE A 52 4.65 4.39 -2.37
N GLY A 53 4.84 3.32 -3.16
CA GLY A 53 4.27 1.99 -2.91
C GLY A 53 4.71 1.34 -1.60
N VAL A 54 5.87 1.72 -1.06
CA VAL A 54 6.43 1.11 0.16
C VAL A 54 6.32 2.02 1.37
N ALA A 55 6.66 3.30 1.24
CA ALA A 55 6.88 4.19 2.38
C ALA A 55 5.62 4.39 3.23
N TYR A 56 4.49 4.73 2.61
CA TYR A 56 3.24 4.96 3.35
C TYR A 56 2.68 3.66 3.97
N PRO A 57 2.51 2.56 3.21
CA PRO A 57 2.04 1.30 3.79
C PRO A 57 2.97 0.75 4.86
N ALA A 58 4.30 0.89 4.71
CA ALA A 58 5.25 0.43 5.72
C ALA A 58 5.09 1.20 7.02
N TYR A 59 4.98 2.54 6.94
CA TYR A 59 4.75 3.36 8.12
C TYR A 59 3.45 2.96 8.85
N ILE A 60 2.34 2.83 8.13
CA ILE A 60 1.07 2.45 8.77
C ILE A 60 1.09 0.99 9.24
N SER A 61 1.79 0.09 8.55
CA SER A 61 1.95 -1.30 8.99
C SER A 61 2.69 -1.38 10.34
N ILE A 62 3.73 -0.56 10.54
CA ILE A 62 4.44 -0.48 11.83
C ILE A 62 3.49 -0.01 12.94
N HIS A 63 2.69 1.02 12.68
CA HIS A 63 1.66 1.46 13.64
C HIS A 63 0.60 0.40 13.90
N ALA A 64 0.20 -0.37 12.88
CA ALA A 64 -0.77 -1.45 13.02
C ALA A 64 -0.22 -2.58 13.90
N ILE A 65 1.05 -2.97 13.72
CA ILE A 65 1.75 -3.98 14.52
C ILE A 65 1.84 -3.58 16.00
N GLU A 66 2.07 -2.29 16.28
CA GLU A 66 2.09 -1.77 17.65
C GLU A 66 0.68 -1.60 18.24
N SER A 67 -0.37 -1.65 17.41
CA SER A 67 -1.76 -1.58 17.84
C SER A 67 -2.30 -2.95 18.22
N SER A 68 -3.31 -3.01 19.10
CA SER A 68 -3.91 -4.27 19.54
C SER A 68 -4.94 -4.87 18.56
N THR A 69 -5.20 -4.21 17.42
CA THR A 69 -6.33 -4.55 16.54
C THR A 69 -5.91 -5.35 15.30
N LYS A 70 -6.33 -6.61 15.21
CA LYS A 70 -5.94 -7.55 14.13
C LYS A 70 -6.51 -7.24 12.72
N LEU A 71 -7.54 -6.40 12.63
CA LEU A 71 -8.20 -6.08 11.36
C LEU A 71 -7.29 -5.24 10.45
N ASP A 72 -6.45 -4.38 11.05
CA ASP A 72 -5.50 -3.56 10.31
C ASP A 72 -4.38 -4.43 9.71
N ASP A 73 -3.87 -5.41 10.46
CA ASP A 73 -2.81 -6.32 10.02
C ASP A 73 -3.18 -7.11 8.75
N THR A 74 -4.40 -7.65 8.71
CA THR A 74 -4.86 -8.48 7.58
C THR A 74 -4.93 -7.65 6.30
N LYS A 75 -5.37 -6.39 6.40
CA LYS A 75 -5.44 -5.47 5.27
C LYS A 75 -4.05 -5.17 4.71
N TRP A 76 -3.09 -4.84 5.58
CA TRP A 76 -1.73 -4.54 5.15
C TRP A 76 -1.02 -5.76 4.58
N LEU A 77 -1.20 -6.94 5.17
CA LEU A 77 -0.64 -8.18 4.63
C LEU A 77 -1.20 -8.48 3.22
N THR A 78 -2.50 -8.27 3.03
CA THR A 78 -3.16 -8.43 1.73
C THR A 78 -2.61 -7.45 0.69
N TYR A 79 -2.36 -6.20 1.11
CA TYR A 79 -1.67 -5.21 0.29
C TYR A 79 -0.26 -5.69 -0.11
N TRP A 80 0.54 -6.15 0.84
CA TRP A 80 1.91 -6.61 0.59
C TRP A 80 1.98 -7.80 -0.37
N VAL A 81 1.03 -8.74 -0.28
CA VAL A 81 0.92 -9.84 -1.25
C VAL A 81 0.64 -9.30 -2.66
N THR A 82 -0.29 -8.35 -2.80
CA THR A 82 -0.62 -7.72 -4.08
C THR A 82 0.57 -6.94 -4.65
N PHE A 83 1.26 -6.17 -3.79
CA PHE A 83 2.47 -5.43 -4.13
C PHE A 83 3.60 -6.36 -4.59
N GLY A 84 3.79 -7.50 -3.92
CA GLY A 84 4.76 -8.52 -4.31
C GLY A 84 4.48 -9.09 -5.71
N ILE A 85 3.22 -9.43 -6.01
CA ILE A 85 2.82 -9.91 -7.34
C ILE A 85 3.11 -8.86 -8.42
N LEU A 86 2.78 -7.60 -8.16
CA LEU A 86 3.08 -6.51 -9.11
C LEU A 86 4.59 -6.32 -9.31
N THR A 87 5.38 -6.41 -8.25
CA THR A 87 6.85 -6.29 -8.34
C THR A 87 7.46 -7.42 -9.18
N VAL A 88 6.91 -8.64 -9.11
CA VAL A 88 7.34 -9.75 -9.97
C VAL A 88 6.98 -9.47 -11.44
N ILE A 89 5.77 -9.00 -11.71
CA ILE A 89 5.35 -8.60 -13.08
C ILE A 89 6.23 -7.46 -13.62
N GLU A 90 6.61 -6.53 -12.75
CA GLU A 90 7.47 -5.38 -13.07
C GLU A 90 8.89 -5.78 -13.46
N PHE A 91 9.34 -7.00 -13.20
CA PHE A 91 10.60 -7.49 -13.79
C PHE A 91 10.61 -7.32 -15.32
N PHE A 92 9.43 -7.39 -15.96
CA PHE A 92 9.22 -7.16 -17.38
C PHE A 92 8.86 -5.70 -17.72
N SER A 93 9.25 -4.74 -16.88
CA SER A 93 8.89 -3.32 -17.02
C SER A 93 9.24 -2.74 -18.37
N GLY A 94 10.35 -3.15 -18.99
CA GLY A 94 10.74 -2.70 -20.34
C GLY A 94 9.71 -3.05 -21.43
N VAL A 95 9.05 -4.20 -21.32
CA VAL A 95 7.94 -4.57 -22.23
C VAL A 95 6.67 -3.81 -21.85
N LEU A 96 6.38 -3.71 -20.55
CA LEU A 96 5.17 -3.05 -20.06
C LEU A 96 5.13 -1.56 -20.41
N THR A 97 6.25 -0.84 -20.26
CA THR A 97 6.34 0.59 -20.60
C THR A 97 6.29 0.83 -22.11
N HIS A 98 6.68 -0.16 -22.92
CA HIS A 98 6.56 -0.09 -24.38
C HIS A 98 5.12 -0.32 -24.86
N VAL A 99 4.40 -1.26 -24.24
CA VAL A 99 3.02 -1.61 -24.61
C VAL A 99 1.99 -0.66 -23.98
N ILE A 100 2.21 -0.24 -22.73
CA ILE A 100 1.28 0.58 -21.95
C ILE A 100 1.89 1.97 -21.76
N PRO A 101 1.35 3.01 -22.42
CA PRO A 101 1.79 4.38 -22.17
C PRO A 101 1.47 4.77 -20.71
N PHE A 102 2.35 5.57 -20.10
CA PHE A 102 2.20 6.05 -18.72
C PHE A 102 2.06 4.95 -17.65
N TYR A 103 2.64 3.77 -17.90
CA TYR A 103 2.60 2.62 -17.00
C TYR A 103 2.93 2.98 -15.53
N TRP A 104 3.94 3.81 -15.28
CA TRP A 104 4.34 4.20 -13.91
C TRP A 104 3.27 5.01 -13.18
N LEU A 105 2.57 5.90 -13.88
CA LEU A 105 1.44 6.63 -13.31
C LEU A 105 0.28 5.69 -13.02
N LEU A 106 -0.07 4.81 -13.97
CA LEU A 106 -1.14 3.83 -13.79
C LEU A 106 -0.87 2.88 -12.62
N LYS A 107 0.36 2.37 -12.52
CA LYS A 107 0.81 1.55 -11.39
C LYS A 107 0.68 2.32 -10.08
N CYS A 108 1.14 3.57 -10.04
CA CYS A 108 1.05 4.39 -8.83
C CYS A 108 -0.39 4.61 -8.39
N VAL A 109 -1.30 4.96 -9.33
CA VAL A 109 -2.74 5.13 -9.05
C VAL A 109 -3.34 3.82 -8.53
N PHE A 110 -3.01 2.70 -9.16
CA PHE A 110 -3.45 1.38 -8.73
C PHE A 110 -2.96 1.04 -7.31
N LEU A 111 -1.70 1.32 -6.99
CA LEU A 111 -1.14 1.11 -5.66
C LEU A 111 -1.86 1.97 -4.62
N VAL A 112 -2.09 3.25 -4.91
CA VAL A 112 -2.86 4.15 -4.05
C VAL A 112 -4.27 3.60 -3.81
N TRP A 113 -4.95 3.12 -4.85
CA TRP A 113 -6.27 2.48 -4.71
C TRP A 113 -6.23 1.23 -3.81
N CYS A 114 -5.15 0.46 -3.86
CA CYS A 114 -4.96 -0.70 -2.97
C CYS A 114 -4.69 -0.30 -1.51
N MET A 115 -4.23 0.93 -1.25
CA MET A 115 -3.98 1.45 0.11
C MET A 115 -5.23 2.08 0.75
N LEU A 116 -6.23 2.47 -0.05
CA LEU A 116 -7.38 3.24 0.44
C LEU A 116 -8.13 2.49 1.57
N PRO A 117 -8.58 3.22 2.62
CA PRO A 117 -9.42 2.68 3.68
C PRO A 117 -10.87 2.56 3.21
N THR A 118 -11.11 1.66 2.26
CA THR A 118 -12.45 1.39 1.72
C THR A 118 -12.69 -0.12 1.73
N ASP A 119 -13.95 -0.51 1.94
CA ASP A 119 -14.36 -1.93 2.02
C ASP A 119 -14.07 -2.69 0.71
N SER A 120 -14.05 -1.98 -0.42
CA SER A 120 -13.65 -2.49 -1.74
C SER A 120 -12.23 -2.03 -2.14
N ASN A 121 -11.27 -2.15 -1.23
CA ASN A 121 -9.87 -1.87 -1.57
C ASN A 121 -9.35 -2.86 -2.64
N GLY A 122 -8.49 -2.37 -3.54
CA GLY A 122 -8.03 -3.16 -4.69
C GLY A 122 -7.29 -4.45 -4.30
N SER A 123 -6.51 -4.42 -3.22
CA SER A 123 -5.74 -5.56 -2.75
C SER A 123 -6.64 -6.68 -2.21
N TYR A 124 -7.71 -6.35 -1.49
CA TYR A 124 -8.71 -7.29 -0.99
C TYR A 124 -9.49 -7.96 -2.13
N VAL A 125 -9.85 -7.19 -3.17
CA VAL A 125 -10.51 -7.76 -4.36
C VAL A 125 -9.58 -8.77 -5.05
N ILE A 126 -8.31 -8.42 -5.24
CA ILE A 126 -7.32 -9.29 -5.89
C ILE A 126 -7.05 -10.53 -5.05
N TYR A 127 -6.93 -10.36 -3.73
CA TYR A 127 -6.68 -11.49 -2.86
C TYR A 127 -7.83 -12.49 -2.90
N ASN A 128 -9.07 -12.03 -2.76
CA ASN A 128 -10.22 -12.94 -2.72
C ASN A 128 -10.54 -13.57 -4.07
N LYS A 129 -10.35 -12.84 -5.18
CA LYS A 129 -10.68 -13.34 -6.52
C LYS A 129 -9.56 -14.14 -7.17
N LEU A 130 -8.31 -13.78 -6.92
CA LEU A 130 -7.14 -14.39 -7.57
C LEU A 130 -6.34 -15.19 -6.56
N VAL A 131 -5.73 -14.55 -5.57
CA VAL A 131 -4.74 -15.20 -4.70
C VAL A 131 -5.34 -16.39 -3.93
N ARG A 132 -6.50 -16.20 -3.30
CA ARG A 132 -7.16 -17.18 -2.44
C ARG A 132 -7.52 -18.49 -3.18
N PRO A 133 -8.20 -18.49 -4.33
CA PRO A 133 -8.51 -19.74 -5.03
C PRO A 133 -7.25 -20.47 -5.53
N TYR A 134 -6.23 -19.75 -6.02
CA TYR A 134 -4.96 -20.39 -6.43
C TYR A 134 -4.19 -20.95 -5.24
N PHE A 135 -4.14 -20.21 -4.13
CA PHE A 135 -3.51 -20.67 -2.89
C PHE A 135 -4.21 -21.93 -2.36
N LEU A 136 -5.54 -21.92 -2.23
CA LEU A 136 -6.29 -23.09 -1.75
C LEU A 136 -6.12 -24.32 -2.65
N LYS A 137 -5.90 -24.14 -3.96
CA LYS A 137 -5.64 -25.25 -4.89
C LYS A 137 -4.23 -25.85 -4.73
N HIS A 138 -3.23 -25.04 -4.35
CA HIS A 138 -1.82 -25.44 -4.41
C HIS A 138 -1.11 -25.50 -3.06
N HIS A 139 -1.68 -24.97 -1.97
CA HIS A 139 -1.04 -24.89 -0.65
C HIS A 139 -0.56 -26.26 -0.15
N GLY A 140 -1.38 -27.31 -0.25
CA GLY A 140 -0.99 -28.63 0.23
C GLY A 140 0.21 -29.26 -0.49
N ALA A 141 0.55 -28.82 -1.70
CA ALA A 141 1.79 -29.24 -2.36
C ALA A 141 2.99 -28.40 -1.87
N VAL A 142 2.78 -27.10 -1.67
CA VAL A 142 3.81 -26.18 -1.15
C VAL A 142 4.17 -26.52 0.30
N ASP A 143 3.17 -26.79 1.15
CA ASP A 143 3.36 -27.12 2.56
C ASP A 143 4.21 -28.39 2.71
N LYS A 144 3.95 -29.42 1.89
CA LYS A 144 4.77 -30.65 1.86
C LYS A 144 6.23 -30.36 1.50
N ILE A 145 6.47 -29.50 0.51
CA ILE A 145 7.83 -29.14 0.11
C ILE A 145 8.55 -28.39 1.24
N ILE A 146 7.84 -27.50 1.93
CA ILE A 146 8.39 -26.74 3.06
C ILE A 146 8.70 -27.67 4.24
N ASP A 147 7.80 -28.59 4.58
CA ASP A 147 7.99 -29.54 5.67
C ASP A 147 9.15 -30.51 5.38
N ASP A 148 9.23 -31.06 4.17
CA ASP A 148 10.34 -31.90 3.73
C ASP A 148 11.69 -31.16 3.81
N ALA A 149 11.71 -29.88 3.39
CA ALA A 149 12.91 -29.05 3.47
C ALA A 149 13.33 -28.77 4.93
N LYS A 150 12.36 -28.52 5.81
CA LYS A 150 12.58 -28.30 7.24
C LYS A 150 13.11 -29.55 7.94
N GLU A 151 12.54 -30.71 7.62
CA GLU A 151 12.99 -31.99 8.17
C GLU A 151 14.43 -32.30 7.74
N ARG A 152 14.75 -32.13 6.45
CA ARG A 152 16.12 -32.29 5.94
C ARG A 152 17.10 -31.34 6.63
N ALA A 153 16.74 -30.06 6.78
CA ALA A 153 17.58 -29.08 7.46
C ALA A 153 17.82 -29.46 8.93
N SER A 154 16.78 -29.92 9.64
CA SER A 154 16.92 -30.37 11.04
C SER A 154 17.81 -31.60 11.17
N ASN A 155 17.73 -32.53 10.22
CA ASN A 155 18.54 -33.74 10.22
C ASN A 155 20.03 -33.46 9.96
N VAL A 156 20.36 -32.43 9.17
CA VAL A 156 21.75 -31.97 9.00
C VAL A 156 22.27 -31.33 10.27
N LEU A 157 21.50 -30.40 10.87
CA LEU A 157 21.92 -29.70 12.10
C LEU A 157 22.06 -30.61 13.33
N LYS A 158 21.39 -31.77 13.36
CA LYS A 158 21.54 -32.79 14.42
C LYS A 158 22.73 -33.73 14.20
N ARG A 159 23.37 -33.67 13.03
CA ARG A 159 24.46 -34.57 12.63
C ARG A 159 25.85 -33.97 12.86
N ASP A 160 25.90 -32.68 13.18
CA ASP A 160 27.07 -31.91 13.62
C ASP A 160 27.04 -31.72 15.15
#